data_AF-A0A349ALW6-F1
#
_entry.id   AF-A0A349ALW6-F1
#
_cell.length_a   1.000
_cell.length_b   1.000
_cell.length_c   1.000
_cell.angle_alpha   90.00
_cell.angle_beta   90.00
_cell.angle_gamma   90.00
#
_symmetry.space_group_name_H-M   'P 1'
#
loop_
_entity.id
_entity.type
_entity.pdbx_description
1 polymer ?
#
loop_
_entity_poly.entity_id
_entity_poly.type
_entity_poly.pdbx_seq_one_letter_code
_entity_poly.pdbx_strand_id
1 'polypeptide(L)' 'MEPVTIGQVEANMTTDITTDEELRVLLRVVWTAKCTEAPFKPTEDLKRGDKVRITLEKVSEAPKDEKA' A
#
# COMPACT_ATOMS: atom_id res chain seq x y z
N MET A 1 -17.10 10.52 4.20
CA MET A 1 -16.21 10.47 5.38
C MET A 1 -14.84 10.88 4.88
N GLU A 2 -14.16 11.80 5.55
CA GLU A 2 -12.77 12.11 5.21
C GLU A 2 -11.88 10.90 5.57
N PRO A 3 -10.82 10.61 4.79
CA PRO A 3 -9.90 9.53 5.12
C PRO A 3 -9.27 9.71 6.50
N VAL A 4 -9.16 8.62 7.26
CA VAL A 4 -8.49 8.62 8.58
C VAL A 4 -7.20 7.83 8.48
N THR A 5 -6.06 8.45 8.78
CA THR A 5 -4.77 7.74 8.85
C THR A 5 -4.78 6.73 9.99
N ILE A 6 -4.48 5.46 9.68
CA ILE A 6 -4.45 4.35 10.63
C ILE A 6 -3.06 3.73 10.80
N GLY A 7 -2.08 4.14 9.99
CA GLY A 7 -0.71 3.70 10.14
C GLY A 7 0.26 4.42 9.20
N GLN A 8 1.52 4.49 9.60
CA GLN A 8 2.61 5.02 8.81
C GLN A 8 3.86 4.17 9.03
N VAL A 9 4.55 3.82 7.95
CA VAL A 9 5.81 3.09 7.98
C VAL A 9 6.79 3.68 6.98
N GLU A 10 8.09 3.56 7.28
CA GLU A 10 9.15 3.93 6.35
C GLU A 10 9.92 2.67 5.94
N ALA A 11 10.32 2.62 4.67
CA ALA A 11 11.08 1.51 4.09
C ALA A 11 12.12 2.05 3.11
N ASN A 12 13.09 1.22 2.76
CA ASN A 12 14.07 1.53 1.71
C ASN A 12 13.75 0.71 0.47
N MET A 13 13.87 1.33 -0.70
CA MET A 13 13.80 0.64 -1.98
C MET A 13 14.98 -0.32 -2.11
N THR A 14 14.70 -1.55 -2.53
CA THR A 14 15.72 -2.62 -2.68
C THR A 14 16.25 -2.74 -4.11
N THR A 15 15.60 -2.08 -5.07
CA THR A 15 15.94 -2.07 -6.49
C THR A 15 15.57 -0.74 -7.12
N ASP A 16 16.16 -0.46 -8.28
CA ASP A 16 15.75 0.66 -9.14
C ASP A 16 14.43 0.31 -9.84
N ILE A 17 13.55 1.29 -9.98
CA ILE A 17 12.24 1.18 -10.62
C ILE A 17 11.99 2.44 -11.46
N THR A 18 11.49 2.25 -12.68
CA THR A 18 11.11 3.37 -13.56
C THR A 18 9.60 3.60 -13.58
N THR A 19 9.18 4.77 -14.05
CA THR A 19 7.75 5.13 -14.18
C THR A 19 6.95 4.24 -15.14
N ASP A 20 7.63 3.48 -16.00
CA ASP A 20 6.99 2.57 -16.94
C ASP A 20 6.62 1.22 -16.31
N GLU A 21 7.23 0.90 -15.17
CA GLU A 21 7.03 -0.34 -14.43
C GLU A 21 5.80 -0.28 -13.50
N GLU A 22 5.20 -1.44 -13.25
CA GLU A 22 4.09 -1.60 -12.30
C GLU A 22 4.62 -2.02 -10.94
N LEU A 23 4.28 -1.24 -9.92
CA LEU A 23 4.50 -1.57 -8.51
C LEU A 23 3.25 -2.17 -7.89
N ARG A 24 3.45 -3.01 -6.86
CA ARG A 24 2.36 -3.60 -6.09
C ARG A 24 2.55 -3.40 -4.61
N VAL A 25 1.54 -2.85 -3.95
CA VAL A 25 1.46 -2.83 -2.49
C VAL A 25 0.76 -4.10 -2.03
N LEU A 26 1.40 -4.84 -1.11
CA LEU A 26 0.86 -6.06 -0.52
C LEU A 26 0.39 -5.80 0.91
N LEU A 27 -0.93 -5.81 1.12
CA LEU A 27 -1.52 -5.77 2.46
C LEU A 27 -1.65 -7.21 2.96
N ARG A 28 -0.66 -7.67 3.72
CA ARG A 28 -0.57 -9.05 4.22
C ARG A 28 -0.88 -9.11 5.72
N VAL A 29 -1.80 -10.01 6.11
CA VAL A 29 -2.07 -10.30 7.52
C VAL A 29 -1.16 -11.45 7.97
N VAL A 30 -0.15 -11.15 8.78
CA VAL A 30 0.99 -12.05 9.10
C VAL A 30 0.60 -13.46 9.55
N TRP A 31 -0.43 -13.59 10.39
CA TRP A 31 -0.89 -14.87 10.93
C TRP A 31 -1.92 -15.60 10.04
N THR A 32 -2.23 -15.06 8.86
CA THR A 32 -3.12 -15.71 7.89
C THR A 32 -2.46 -15.83 6.52
N ALA A 33 -3.04 -16.64 5.63
CA ALA A 33 -2.66 -16.64 4.21
C ALA A 33 -3.36 -15.53 3.40
N LYS A 34 -4.09 -14.60 4.04
CA LYS A 34 -4.82 -13.55 3.34
C LYS A 34 -3.89 -12.40 2.95
N CYS A 35 -3.96 -12.02 1.69
CA CYS A 35 -3.26 -10.86 1.15
C CYS A 35 -4.15 -10.19 0.10
N THR A 36 -4.11 -8.86 0.06
CA THR A 36 -4.67 -8.06 -1.03
C THR A 36 -3.52 -7.33 -1.71
N GLU A 37 -3.51 -7.38 -3.04
CA GLU A 37 -2.55 -6.66 -3.86
C GLU A 37 -3.22 -5.44 -4.50
N ALA A 38 -2.53 -4.30 -4.47
CA ALA A 38 -2.95 -3.09 -5.16
C ALA A 38 -1.83 -2.66 -6.13
N PRO A 39 -2.06 -2.78 -7.46
CA PRO A 39 -1.10 -2.30 -8.45
C PRO A 39 -1.16 -0.78 -8.59
N PHE A 40 -0.03 -0.15 -8.85
CA PHE A 40 0.08 1.26 -9.20
C PHE A 40 1.33 1.51 -10.04
N LYS A 41 1.35 2.62 -10.79
CA LYS A 41 2.57 3.12 -11.43
C LYS A 41 3.15 4.27 -10.60
N PRO A 42 4.45 4.26 -10.30
CA PRO A 42 5.06 5.39 -9.60
C PRO A 42 5.06 6.62 -10.52
N THR A 43 4.93 7.81 -9.93
CA THR A 43 4.96 9.07 -10.68
C THR A 43 6.37 9.57 -10.98
N GLU A 44 7.37 8.96 -10.35
CA GLU A 44 8.79 9.29 -10.45
C GLU A 44 9.63 8.01 -10.40
N ASP A 45 10.82 8.04 -11.00
CA ASP A 45 11.79 6.95 -10.87
C ASP A 45 12.23 6.79 -9.41
N LEU A 46 12.30 5.56 -8.94
CA LEU A 46 12.81 5.21 -7.61
C LEU A 46 14.14 4.50 -7.76
N LYS A 47 15.15 4.88 -6.97
CA LYS A 47 16.46 4.22 -6.95
C LYS A 47 16.59 3.32 -5.74
N ARG A 48 17.42 2.28 -5.87
CA ARG A 48 17.84 1.45 -4.74
C ARG A 48 18.43 2.33 -3.65
N GLY A 49 17.95 2.14 -2.43
CA GLY A 49 18.36 2.90 -1.25
C GLY A 49 17.50 4.13 -0.97
N ASP A 50 16.63 4.55 -1.90
CA ASP A 50 15.68 5.63 -1.64
C ASP A 50 14.75 5.24 -0.50
N LYS A 51 14.52 6.21 0.39
CA LYS A 51 13.63 6.04 1.53
C LYS A 51 12.22 6.43 1.14
N VAL A 52 11.29 5.49 1.21
CA VAL A 52 9.88 5.68 0.93
C VAL A 52 9.06 5.66 2.21
N ARG A 53 7.95 6.40 2.20
CA ARG A 53 6.94 6.41 3.26
C ARG A 53 5.65 5.83 2.72
N ILE A 54 5.09 4.90 3.48
CA ILE A 54 3.79 4.30 3.18
C ILE A 54 2.82 4.76 4.27
N THR A 55 1.74 5.41 3.85
CA THR A 55 0.64 5.84 4.73
C THR A 55 -0.58 4.98 4.44
N LEU A 56 -1.19 4.42 5.48
CA LEU A 56 -2.43 3.67 5.37
C LEU A 56 -3.59 4.52 5.89
N GLU A 57 -4.57 4.74 5.03
CA GLU A 57 -5.76 5.55 5.34
C GLU A 57 -7.04 4.73 5.17
N LYS A 58 -7.95 4.87 6.12
CA LYS A 58 -9.30 4.31 6.03
C LYS A 58 -10.19 5.30 5.28
N VAL A 59 -10.54 4.97 4.04
CA VAL A 59 -11.31 5.83 3.12
C VAL A 59 -12.83 5.63 3.18
N SER A 60 -13.29 4.51 3.74
CA SER A 60 -14.71 4.23 3.98
C SER A 60 -14.90 3.18 5.08
N GLU A 61 -16.11 3.09 5.63
CA GLU A 61 -16.49 1.90 6.40
C GLU A 61 -16.76 0.75 5.43
N ALA A 62 -16.24 -0.44 5.74
CA ALA A 62 -16.66 -1.66 5.06
C ALA A 62 -18.19 -1.77 5.19
N PRO A 63 -18.90 -2.34 4.19
CA PRO A 63 -20.31 -2.66 4.35
C PRO A 63 -20.45 -3.42 5.66
N LYS A 64 -21.24 -2.89 6.61
CA LYS A 64 -21.66 -3.69 7.74
C LYS A 64 -22.46 -4.81 7.12
N ASP A 65 -21.99 -6.06 7.21
CA ASP A 65 -22.74 -7.22 6.75
C ASP A 65 -24.17 -7.08 7.26
N GLU A 66 -25.09 -6.78 6.35
CA GLU A 66 -26.52 -6.87 6.60
C GLU A 66 -26.75 -8.37 6.77
N LYS A 67 -26.69 -8.83 8.01
CA LYS A 67 -27.11 -10.18 8.38
C LYS A 67 -28.58 -10.32 7.97
N ALA A 68 -28.81 -10.91 6.81
CA ALA A 68 -30.09 -11.50 6.42
C ALA A 68 -30.26 -12.86 7.10
#